data_AF-A0A351U0C4-F1
#
_entry.id   AF-A0A351U0C4-F1
#
_cell.length_a   1.000
_cell.length_b   1.000
_cell.length_c   1.000
_cell.angle_alpha   90.00
_cell.angle_beta   90.00
_cell.angle_gamma   90.00
#
_symmetry.space_group_name_H-M   'P 1'
#
loop_
_entity.id
_entity.type
_entity.pdbx_description
1 polymer ?
#
loop_
_entity_poly.entity_id
_entity_poly.type
_entity_poly.pdbx_seq_one_letter_code
_entity_poly.pdbx_strand_id
1 'polypeptide(L)'
;MECPQCSSEMFEEYDYVNRVKVLVCPKPTCLRRIYPDYPRRKGDEEICYTCRRVFRVRHNDSTILCPGCRERTKRSGDHDTETGKPLKQGWDYTVNPKSKIRRAI
;
A
#
# COMPACT_ATOMS: atom_id res chain seq x y z
N MET A 1 10.04 9.35 20.15
CA MET A 1 9.93 7.91 20.51
C MET A 1 11.23 7.24 20.12
N GLU A 2 11.77 6.35 20.95
CA GLU A 2 13.01 5.62 20.62
C GLU A 2 12.72 4.33 19.85
N CYS A 3 13.63 3.99 18.94
CA CYS A 3 13.58 2.75 18.18
C CYS A 3 13.82 1.56 19.12
N PRO A 4 12.91 0.57 19.19
CA PRO A 4 13.03 -0.54 20.13
C PRO A 4 14.19 -1.50 19.82
N GLN A 5 14.83 -1.37 18.65
CA GLN A 5 15.90 -2.27 18.19
C GLN A 5 17.30 -1.66 18.36
N CYS A 6 17.44 -0.34 18.30
CA CYS A 6 18.75 0.31 18.33
C CYS A 6 18.79 1.62 19.12
N SER A 7 17.73 1.89 19.90
CA SER A 7 17.53 3.03 20.79
C SER A 7 17.74 4.41 20.15
N SER A 8 17.71 4.48 18.83
CA SER A 8 17.87 5.75 18.11
C SER A 8 16.55 6.49 18.09
N GLU A 9 16.60 7.81 18.20
CA GLU A 9 15.41 8.65 18.11
C GLU A 9 14.76 8.49 16.72
N MET A 10 13.47 8.16 16.72
CA MET A 10 12.69 7.99 15.50
C MET A 10 12.01 9.30 15.12
N PHE A 11 11.82 9.51 13.81
CA PHE A 11 11.09 10.67 13.28
C PHE A 11 9.78 10.25 12.61
N GLU A 12 8.82 11.17 12.54
CA GLU A 12 7.54 10.96 11.86
C GLU A 12 7.67 11.19 10.34
N GLU A 13 7.10 10.27 9.57
CA GLU A 13 6.91 10.35 8.13
C GLU A 13 5.46 9.97 7.78
N TYR A 14 5.03 10.23 6.55
CA TYR A 14 3.69 9.86 6.06
C TYR A 14 3.79 8.79 4.96
N ASP A 15 3.16 7.63 5.20
CA ASP A 15 3.04 6.57 4.19
C ASP A 15 1.86 6.89 3.27
N TYR A 16 2.14 7.30 2.03
CA TYR A 16 1.11 7.66 1.05
C TYR A 16 0.30 6.47 0.53
N VAL A 17 0.85 5.25 0.56
CA VAL A 17 0.14 4.04 0.14
C VAL A 17 -0.90 3.66 1.19
N ASN A 18 -0.51 3.69 2.45
CA ASN A 18 -1.38 3.35 3.56
C ASN A 18 -2.19 4.54 4.11
N ARG A 19 -1.85 5.77 3.69
CA ARG A 19 -2.43 7.03 4.15
C ARG A 19 -2.39 7.19 5.67
N VAL A 20 -1.29 6.80 6.29
CA VAL A 20 -1.09 6.83 7.75
C VAL A 20 0.26 7.42 8.12
N LYS A 21 0.35 7.95 9.35
CA LYS A 21 1.63 8.32 9.94
C LYS A 21 2.45 7.07 10.25
N VAL A 22 3.75 7.17 10.03
CA VAL A 22 4.72 6.11 10.32
C VAL A 22 5.93 6.72 11.05
N LEU A 23 6.40 6.05 12.08
CA LEU A 23 7.65 6.40 12.75
C LEU A 23 8.78 5.61 12.08
N VAL A 24 9.82 6.30 11.65
CA VAL A 24 10.94 5.72 10.91
C VAL A 24 12.23 5.87 11.71
N CYS A 25 12.98 4.77 11.81
CA CYS A 25 14.31 4.81 12.39
C CYS A 25 15.30 5.39 11.35
N PRO A 26 16.09 6.42 11.70
CA PRO A 26 17.01 7.06 10.77
C PRO A 26 18.25 6.21 10.47
N LYS A 27 18.56 5.19 11.30
CA LYS A 27 19.72 4.33 11.08
C LYS A 27 19.48 3.46 9.83
N PRO A 28 20.29 3.61 8.77
CA PRO A 28 20.12 2.87 7.52
C PRO A 28 20.29 1.36 7.71
N THR A 29 20.98 0.94 8.77
CA THR A 29 21.18 -0.47 9.13
C THR A 29 20.04 -1.07 9.94
N CYS A 30 19.20 -0.26 10.60
CA CYS A 30 18.11 -0.77 11.43
C CYS A 30 16.81 -0.98 10.64
N LEU A 31 16.52 -0.09 9.67
CA LEU A 31 15.35 -0.12 8.78
C LEU A 31 13.98 -0.26 9.49
N ARG A 32 13.93 -0.04 10.80
CA ARG A 32 12.74 -0.24 11.63
C ARG A 32 11.73 0.86 11.35
N ARG A 33 10.49 0.44 11.06
CA ARG A 33 9.32 1.31 10.92
C ARG A 33 8.23 0.88 11.90
N ILE A 34 7.52 1.83 12.48
CA ILE A 34 6.39 1.60 13.38
C ILE A 34 5.18 2.36 12.86
N TYR A 35 4.08 1.65 12.65
CA TYR A 35 2.81 2.22 12.23
C TYR A 35 1.86 2.29 13.42
N PRO A 36 1.78 3.42 14.16
CA PRO A 36 0.99 3.51 15.38
C PRO A 36 -0.52 3.40 15.12
N ASP A 37 -0.99 4.06 14.06
CA ASP A 37 -2.42 4.15 13.72
C ASP A 37 -2.87 3.07 12.72
N TYR A 38 -1.94 2.23 12.26
CA TYR A 38 -2.27 1.16 11.32
C TYR A 38 -2.74 -0.08 12.09
N PRO A 39 -3.92 -0.64 11.77
CA PRO A 39 -4.45 -1.78 12.49
C PRO A 39 -3.47 -2.96 12.45
N ARG A 40 -3.26 -3.62 13.59
CA ARG A 40 -2.52 -4.89 13.63
C ARG A 40 -3.48 -6.03 13.35
N ARG A 41 -3.07 -6.94 12.46
CA ARG A 41 -3.83 -8.16 12.14
C ARG A 41 -3.43 -9.28 13.09
N LYS A 42 -4.35 -10.18 13.41
CA LYS A 42 -4.06 -11.44 14.08
C LYS A 42 -4.61 -12.61 13.27
N GLY A 43 -3.85 -13.70 13.16
CA GLY A 43 -4.32 -14.94 12.54
C GLY A 43 -4.78 -14.75 11.09
N ASP A 44 -6.07 -14.97 10.87
CA ASP A 44 -6.78 -14.94 9.58
C ASP A 44 -7.39 -13.56 9.24
N GLU A 45 -6.91 -12.48 9.87
CA GLU A 45 -7.40 -11.13 9.62
C GLU A 45 -6.64 -10.40 8.51
N GLU A 46 -7.38 -9.66 7.68
CA GLU A 46 -6.85 -8.72 6.68
C GLU A 46 -7.39 -7.30 6.88
N ILE A 47 -6.74 -6.31 6.27
CA ILE A 47 -7.15 -4.89 6.32
C ILE A 47 -7.63 -4.47 4.95
N CYS A 48 -8.86 -3.98 4.88
CA CYS A 48 -9.42 -3.46 3.64
C CYS A 48 -8.64 -2.22 3.18
N TYR A 49 -8.12 -2.23 1.96
CA TYR A 49 -7.36 -1.10 1.43
C TYR A 49 -8.20 0.19 1.31
N THR A 50 -9.50 0.06 1.01
CA THR A 50 -10.40 1.20 0.81
C THR A 50 -10.83 1.86 2.12
N CYS A 51 -11.32 1.07 3.08
CA CYS A 51 -11.92 1.61 4.31
C CYS A 51 -11.06 1.41 5.56
N ARG A 52 -9.87 0.79 5.41
CA ARG A 52 -8.90 0.53 6.49
C ARG A 52 -9.44 -0.30 7.66
N ARG A 53 -10.59 -0.95 7.51
CA ARG A 53 -11.16 -1.84 8.53
C ARG A 53 -10.52 -3.22 8.47
N VAL A 54 -10.27 -3.80 9.65
CA VAL A 54 -9.89 -5.20 9.81
C VAL A 54 -11.11 -6.08 9.55
N PHE A 55 -10.94 -7.19 8.84
CA PHE A 55 -11.97 -8.19 8.62
C PHE A 55 -11.35 -9.59 8.60
N ARG A 56 -12.15 -10.60 8.95
CA ARG A 56 -11.71 -12.00 8.91
C ARG A 56 -11.77 -12.55 7.50
N VAL A 57 -10.74 -13.27 7.14
CA VAL A 57 -10.59 -13.96 5.86
C VAL A 57 -10.87 -15.43 6.07
N ARG A 58 -11.75 -16.01 5.25
CA ARG A 58 -11.91 -17.47 5.22
C ARG A 58 -10.71 -18.07 4.48
N HIS A 59 -10.21 -19.20 4.95
CA HIS A 59 -9.16 -19.94 4.26
C HIS A 59 -9.54 -20.13 2.77
N ASN A 60 -8.66 -19.66 1.88
CA ASN A 60 -8.78 -19.58 0.40
C ASN A 60 -9.27 -18.25 -0.22
N ASP A 61 -9.61 -17.22 0.57
CA ASP A 61 -10.12 -15.94 0.04
C ASP A 61 -9.17 -14.76 0.36
N SER A 62 -7.96 -14.74 -0.19
CA SER A 62 -7.03 -13.60 -0.01
C SER A 62 -7.52 -12.38 -0.81
N THR A 63 -8.49 -11.63 -0.28
CA THR A 63 -9.07 -10.46 -0.94
C THR A 63 -8.66 -9.18 -0.23
N ILE A 64 -8.06 -8.23 -0.96
CA ILE A 64 -7.63 -6.92 -0.43
C ILE A 64 -8.77 -5.99 0.01
N LEU A 65 -10.03 -6.38 -0.22
CA LEU A 65 -11.24 -5.60 0.06
C LEU A 65 -12.14 -6.37 1.03
N CYS A 66 -12.65 -5.68 2.06
CA CYS A 66 -13.68 -6.26 2.90
C CYS A 66 -14.98 -6.49 2.10
N PRO A 67 -15.87 -7.39 2.55
CA PRO A 67 -17.12 -7.73 1.85
C PRO A 67 -17.96 -6.51 1.46
N GLY A 68 -18.12 -5.53 2.35
CA GLY A 68 -18.91 -4.32 2.08
C GLY A 68 -18.27 -3.35 1.08
N CYS A 69 -16.94 -3.36 0.91
CA CYS A 69 -16.27 -2.62 -0.16
C CYS A 69 -16.34 -3.40 -1.47
N ARG A 70 -16.17 -4.73 -1.42
CA ARG A 70 -16.30 -5.62 -2.58
C ARG A 70 -17.67 -5.51 -3.24
N GLU A 71 -18.75 -5.50 -2.45
CA GLU A 71 -20.11 -5.34 -2.96
C GLU A 71 -20.35 -3.97 -3.59
N ARG A 72 -19.82 -2.91 -2.99
CA ARG A 72 -19.89 -1.56 -3.57
C ARG A 72 -19.20 -1.50 -4.93
N THR A 73 -18.01 -2.07 -5.05
CA THR A 73 -17.28 -2.13 -6.33
C THR A 73 -18.06 -2.94 -7.37
N LYS A 74 -18.67 -4.06 -7.00
CA LYS A 74 -19.52 -4.85 -7.92
C LYS A 74 -20.72 -4.04 -8.44
N ARG A 75 -21.46 -3.37 -7.55
CA ARG A 75 -22.61 -2.52 -7.93
C ARG A 75 -22.22 -1.31 -8.78
N SER A 76 -20.99 -0.82 -8.63
CA SER A 76 -20.46 0.29 -9.44
C SER A 76 -20.05 -0.17 -10.85
N GLY A 77 -19.75 -1.47 -11.03
CA GLY A 77 -19.32 -2.05 -12.30
C GLY A 77 -20.47 -2.38 -13.26
N ASP A 78 -21.71 -2.49 -12.77
CA ASP A 78 -22.87 -2.81 -13.60
C ASP A 78 -23.44 -1.59 -14.36
N HIS A 79 -22.86 -0.39 -14.19
CA HIS A 79 -23.28 0.83 -14.90
C HIS A 79 -22.29 1.29 -16.00
N ASP A 80 -21.20 0.55 -16.24
CA ASP A 80 -20.24 0.83 -17.31
C ASP A 80 -20.03 -0.41 -18.20
N THR A 81 -21.07 -0.77 -18.95
CA THR A 81 -20.90 -1.65 -20.12
C THR A 81 -20.45 -0.82 -21.30
N GLU A 82 -19.16 -0.92 -21.63
CA GLU A 82 -18.54 -0.93 -22.98
C GLU A 82 -17.19 -0.18 -22.96
N THR A 83 -16.10 -0.94 -22.87
CA THR A 83 -15.14 -1.11 -23.97
C THR A 83 -14.02 -2.01 -23.46
N GLY A 84 -13.92 -3.20 -24.02
CA GLY A 84 -12.87 -4.15 -23.68
C GLY A 84 -11.47 -3.59 -23.94
N LYS A 85 -10.58 -3.72 -22.95
CA LYS A 85 -9.13 -3.78 -23.16
C LYS A 85 -8.55 -4.85 -22.23
N PRO A 86 -7.72 -5.78 -22.74
CA PRO A 86 -7.14 -6.85 -21.94
C PRO A 86 -6.18 -6.24 -20.90
N LEU A 87 -6.29 -6.70 -19.65
CA LEU A 87 -5.31 -6.42 -18.61
C LEU A 87 -3.92 -6.85 -19.11
N LYS A 88 -3.04 -5.88 -19.35
CA LYS A 88 -1.60 -6.11 -19.41
C LYS A 88 -0.88 -5.09 -18.53
N GLN A 89 0.27 -5.57 -18.04
CA GLN A 89 1.36 -4.91 -17.32
C GLN A 89 1.11 -4.85 -15.80
N GLY A 90 1.69 -5.74 -14.99
CA GLY A 90 3.10 -6.16 -15.04
C GLY A 90 3.95 -4.96 -14.67
N TRP A 91 4.13 -4.73 -13.37
CA TRP A 91 4.95 -3.64 -12.86
C TRP A 91 6.43 -4.04 -12.96
N ASP A 92 7.04 -3.75 -14.11
CA ASP A 92 8.49 -3.88 -14.31
C ASP A 92 9.20 -2.65 -13.72
N TYR A 93 9.94 -2.86 -12.65
CA TYR A 93 10.79 -1.86 -12.00
C TYR A 93 12.18 -1.86 -12.65
N THR A 94 12.31 -1.38 -13.88
CA THR A 94 13.66 -1.26 -14.47
C THR A 94 13.85 0.01 -15.30
N VAL A 95 14.75 0.84 -14.76
CA VAL A 95 15.80 1.59 -15.46
C VAL A 95 15.39 2.93 -16.10
N ASN A 96 15.78 3.98 -15.37
CA ASN A 96 16.07 5.34 -15.80
C ASN A 96 16.88 5.40 -17.13
N PRO A 97 16.41 6.16 -18.14
CA PRO A 97 17.29 6.69 -19.18
C PRO A 97 17.22 8.22 -19.29
N LYS A 98 18.26 8.85 -18.73
CA LYS A 98 19.09 9.92 -19.31
C LYS A 98 18.41 11.10 -20.03
N SER A 99 18.48 12.24 -19.36
CA SER A 99 18.92 13.58 -19.80
C SER A 99 18.91 13.88 -21.31
N LYS A 100 17.99 14.77 -21.73
CA LYS A 100 17.93 15.38 -23.07
C LYS A 100 19.08 16.39 -23.26
N ILE A 101 20.01 16.10 -24.15
CA ILE A 101 20.95 17.09 -24.72
C ILE A 101 20.28 17.75 -25.92
N ARG A 102 20.26 19.09 -25.94
CA ARG A 102 19.81 19.93 -27.06
C ARG A 102 20.83 19.87 -28.20
N ARG A 103 20.35 19.86 -29.45
CA ARG A 103 21.13 20.38 -30.58
C ARG A 103 20.22 21.16 -31.53
N ALA A 104 20.67 22.37 -31.83
CA ALA A 104 20.07 23.30 -32.78
C ALA A 104 20.47 22.92 -34.21
N ILE A 105 19.63 23.33 -35.16
CA ILE A 105 20.03 23.70 -36.52
C ILE A 105 19.42 25.08 -36.78
#